data_AF-U7VBU7-F1
#
_entry.id   AF-U7VBU7-F1
#
_cell.length_a   1.000
_cell.length_b   1.000
_cell.length_c   1.000
_cell.angle_alpha   90.00
_cell.angle_beta   90.00
_cell.angle_gamma   90.00
#
_symmetry.space_group_name_H-M   'P 1'
#
loop_
_entity.id
_entity.type
_entity.pdbx_description
1 polymer ?
#
loop_
_entity_poly.entity_id
_entity_poly.type
_entity_poly.pdbx_seq_one_letter_code
_entity_poly.pdbx_strand_id
1 'polypeptide(L)'
;MGDILKKRIEYLTGKIAPEDTLKKLEQECEGILKQYKCNKTLIEENEKRVLVERVRDSYKKILTLGVAYNTENSVYYKDELLFVIAHEVLENNYENYYNLESVEHTNWWQWEIGYPLLLNDILILFYEKLEKDLIDKIIDVTKYFLPDERYLGNNPVAMHPSGSPLRPATGGNLIDTCKIMFLRGALLNSLEICQKAVESISETLEIISEKNVETLSNRDGFYADGSFIQHGFIPYAGTYGNVLLSGIAEIIYLVDEKLRKKIDTKKICERVYNSFEPLFFKGAMTDIVNGRAITRDGNDHQIGHEVINSLLLLAHGVDEENRVKLLEIAKRELSLDKCYLYTEKEKRAIFYNLSKDVLKNSKIKVKSYSSEVKCFNEMDRVFYRNREFAIGLAMHSKKIGNFETFNGENTKGWFTGDGAVYIYSKGDEYIDYWKGVDFYYIPGTTEIKMEMENIKGVESSVENMPKNSVAEGYGDKDSGVAYMDFINWNGKLSSKKNYIFKKTGMVYLENYITGEGEVYSTVANMRISNLKNKTISIDGKPMKDTFVTGEFKEISLGNLIYKFYKSEKINLEIYGEEENRFIKIWIDLGVNPINYTIAWEVIIVV
;
A
#
# COMPACT_ATOMS: atom_id res chain seq x y z
N MET A 1 -10.51 -0.19 31.11
CA MET A 1 -9.68 0.84 30.44
C MET A 1 -8.21 0.69 30.77
N GLY A 2 -7.80 0.51 32.03
CA GLY A 2 -6.39 0.23 32.37
C GLY A 2 -5.76 -0.96 31.61
N ASP A 3 -6.53 -2.02 31.33
CA ASP A 3 -6.05 -3.14 30.52
C ASP A 3 -5.80 -2.77 29.04
N ILE A 4 -6.57 -1.85 28.47
CA ILE A 4 -6.36 -1.34 27.10
C ILE A 4 -5.03 -0.59 27.04
N LEU A 5 -4.75 0.28 28.02
CA LEU A 5 -3.48 1.01 28.10
C LEU A 5 -2.29 0.03 28.20
N LYS A 6 -2.38 -0.98 29.07
CA LYS A 6 -1.35 -2.03 29.21
C LYS A 6 -1.13 -2.82 27.92
N LYS A 7 -2.20 -3.25 27.26
CA LYS A 7 -2.12 -3.93 25.95
C LYS A 7 -1.53 -3.02 24.88
N ARG A 8 -1.79 -1.71 24.92
CA ARG A 8 -1.20 -0.75 23.99
C ARG A 8 0.30 -0.59 24.22
N ILE A 9 0.75 -0.53 25.48
CA ILE A 9 2.18 -0.57 25.79
C ILE A 9 2.81 -1.87 25.27
N GLU A 10 2.18 -3.03 25.50
CA GLU A 10 2.64 -4.32 24.97
C GLU A 10 2.69 -4.33 23.43
N TYR A 11 1.70 -3.76 22.75
CA TYR A 11 1.73 -3.61 21.29
C TYR A 11 2.93 -2.78 20.83
N LEU A 12 3.21 -1.67 21.51
CA LEU A 12 4.29 -0.75 21.14
C LEU A 12 5.69 -1.30 21.45
N THR A 13 5.84 -2.05 22.56
CA THR A 13 7.15 -2.54 23.02
C THR A 13 7.44 -3.99 22.67
N GLY A 14 6.40 -4.80 22.42
CA GLY A 14 6.51 -6.26 22.34
C GLY A 14 6.90 -6.93 23.67
N LYS A 15 6.86 -6.19 24.80
CA LYS A 15 7.41 -6.53 26.13
C LYS A 15 8.92 -6.76 26.15
N ILE A 16 9.36 -7.84 25.48
CA ILE A 16 10.76 -8.21 25.31
C ILE A 16 11.10 -8.06 23.83
N ALA A 17 11.99 -7.11 23.55
CA ALA A 17 12.45 -6.87 22.19
C ALA A 17 13.54 -7.90 21.80
N PRO A 18 13.43 -8.55 20.64
CA PRO A 18 14.53 -9.32 20.04
C PRO A 18 15.82 -8.52 19.92
N GLU A 19 16.97 -9.16 20.06
CA GLU A 19 18.31 -8.51 20.07
C GLU A 19 18.52 -7.50 18.94
N ASP A 20 18.25 -7.88 17.69
CA ASP A 20 18.43 -6.97 16.54
C ASP A 20 17.50 -5.75 16.57
N THR A 21 16.26 -5.95 17.04
CA THR A 21 15.27 -4.86 17.16
C THR A 21 15.59 -3.94 18.32
N LEU A 22 16.08 -4.53 19.42
CA LEU A 22 16.48 -3.80 20.62
C LEU A 22 17.69 -2.91 20.33
N LYS A 23 18.73 -3.47 19.71
CA LYS A 23 19.94 -2.72 19.36
C LYS A 23 19.62 -1.52 18.47
N LYS A 24 18.71 -1.67 17.51
CA LYS A 24 18.26 -0.56 16.66
C LYS A 24 17.53 0.52 17.47
N LEU A 25 16.58 0.11 18.33
CA LEU A 25 15.85 1.03 19.21
C LEU A 25 16.80 1.84 20.10
N GLU A 26 17.80 1.18 20.68
CA GLU A 26 18.79 1.82 21.55
C GLU A 26 19.70 2.78 20.77
N GLN A 27 20.16 2.41 19.57
CA GLN A 27 20.92 3.30 18.70
C GLN A 27 20.13 4.55 18.28
N GLU A 28 18.84 4.40 17.99
CA GLU A 28 17.97 5.54 17.69
C GLU A 28 17.83 6.45 18.91
N CYS A 29 17.68 5.88 20.12
CA CYS A 29 17.63 6.65 21.37
C CYS A 29 18.95 7.41 21.61
N GLU A 30 20.11 6.78 21.41
CA GLU A 30 21.41 7.45 21.50
C GLU A 30 21.50 8.67 20.56
N GLY A 31 21.02 8.52 19.32
CA GLY A 31 20.96 9.61 18.35
C GLY A 31 20.08 10.78 18.81
N ILE A 32 18.89 10.47 19.34
CA ILE A 32 17.94 11.46 19.88
C ILE A 32 18.53 12.17 21.10
N LEU A 33 19.12 11.43 22.04
CA LEU A 33 19.78 11.99 23.22
C LEU A 33 20.93 12.92 22.85
N LYS A 34 21.73 12.54 21.85
CA LYS A 34 22.82 13.38 21.33
C LYS A 34 22.27 14.67 20.72
N GLN A 35 21.22 14.58 19.90
CA GLN A 35 20.57 15.77 19.33
C GLN A 35 20.08 16.70 20.44
N TYR A 36 19.35 16.16 21.43
CA TYR A 36 18.78 16.95 22.51
C TYR A 36 19.86 17.62 23.37
N LYS A 37 20.95 16.89 23.67
CA LYS A 37 22.08 17.44 24.43
C LYS A 37 22.74 18.62 23.71
N CYS A 38 22.82 18.58 22.38
CA CYS A 38 23.41 19.65 21.57
C CYS A 38 22.48 20.85 21.41
N ASN A 39 21.20 20.61 21.13
CA ASN A 39 20.29 21.66 20.64
C ASN A 39 19.24 22.08 21.66
N LYS A 40 19.02 21.31 22.73
CA LYS A 40 17.91 21.48 23.69
C LYS A 40 16.51 21.46 23.05
N THR A 41 16.40 20.92 21.84
CA THR A 41 15.14 20.70 21.13
C THR A 41 15.26 19.44 20.25
N LEU A 42 14.12 18.80 19.97
CA LEU A 42 14.02 17.69 19.02
C LEU A 42 13.52 18.14 17.64
N ILE A 43 13.12 19.40 17.51
CA ILE A 43 12.74 20.04 16.25
C ILE A 43 14.00 20.57 15.56
N GLU A 44 14.10 20.35 14.25
CA GLU A 44 15.17 20.92 13.44
C GLU A 44 14.80 22.35 13.03
N GLU A 45 15.49 23.33 13.61
CA GLU A 45 15.28 24.77 13.36
C GLU A 45 16.26 25.28 12.30
N ASN A 46 15.99 24.98 11.04
CA ASN A 46 16.80 25.50 9.92
C ASN A 46 16.07 26.62 9.14
N GLU A 47 14.85 26.99 9.54
CA GLU A 47 13.99 27.92 8.82
C GLU A 47 13.33 28.93 9.78
N LYS A 48 12.88 30.09 9.26
CA LYS A 48 12.19 31.14 10.03
C LYS A 48 10.84 30.69 10.60
N ARG A 49 10.25 29.61 10.07
CA ARG A 49 8.99 29.02 10.55
C ARG A 49 9.14 27.50 10.55
N VAL A 50 8.74 26.85 11.64
CA VAL A 50 8.80 25.39 11.75
C VAL A 50 7.69 24.76 10.89
N LEU A 51 8.06 23.82 10.04
CA LEU A 51 7.12 23.03 9.24
C LEU A 51 6.36 22.03 10.13
N VAL A 52 5.09 21.78 9.81
CA VAL A 52 4.24 20.85 10.56
C VAL A 52 4.82 19.42 10.57
N GLU A 53 5.50 19.02 9.50
CA GLU A 53 6.22 17.75 9.41
C GLU A 53 7.33 17.64 10.48
N ARG A 54 8.01 18.74 10.79
CA ARG A 54 9.10 18.76 11.78
C ARG A 54 8.58 18.64 13.21
N VAL A 55 7.42 19.24 13.49
CA VAL A 55 6.71 19.03 14.76
C VAL A 55 6.32 17.55 14.88
N ARG A 56 5.76 16.95 13.83
CA ARG A 56 5.43 15.52 13.82
C ARG A 56 6.67 14.66 14.07
N ASP A 57 7.79 14.98 13.42
CA ASP A 57 9.02 14.21 13.58
C ASP A 57 9.58 14.30 15.00
N SER A 58 9.38 15.43 15.69
CA SER A 58 9.70 15.51 17.13
C SER A 58 8.83 14.58 17.98
N TYR A 59 7.52 14.45 17.69
CA TYR A 59 6.67 13.47 18.35
C TYR A 59 7.09 12.02 18.04
N LYS A 60 7.51 11.71 16.81
CA LYS A 60 8.08 10.38 16.49
C LYS A 60 9.31 10.08 17.34
N LYS A 61 10.20 11.06 17.55
CA LYS A 61 11.36 10.91 18.43
C LYS A 61 10.95 10.66 19.89
N ILE A 62 9.98 11.42 20.41
CA ILE A 62 9.43 11.18 21.76
C ILE A 62 8.81 9.79 21.87
N LEU A 63 8.08 9.34 20.86
CA LEU A 63 7.51 7.99 20.80
C LEU A 63 8.61 6.93 20.88
N THR A 64 9.70 7.07 20.12
CA THR A 64 10.88 6.18 20.21
C THR A 64 11.44 6.14 21.64
N LEU A 65 11.62 7.29 22.29
CA LEU A 65 12.07 7.35 23.69
C LEU A 65 11.08 6.63 24.63
N GLY A 66 9.77 6.82 24.45
CA GLY A 66 8.74 6.18 25.24
C GLY A 66 8.70 4.65 25.06
N VAL A 67 8.95 4.16 23.84
CA VAL A 67 9.08 2.72 23.57
C VAL A 67 10.29 2.15 24.30
N ALA A 68 11.46 2.79 24.21
CA ALA A 68 12.66 2.35 24.94
C ALA A 68 12.47 2.39 26.46
N TYR A 69 11.89 3.48 26.98
CA TYR A 69 11.55 3.65 28.39
C TYR A 69 10.68 2.51 28.95
N ASN A 70 9.81 1.91 28.11
CA ASN A 70 8.90 0.84 28.51
C ASN A 70 9.31 -0.57 28.04
N THR A 71 10.43 -0.73 27.34
CA THR A 71 10.91 -2.05 26.87
C THR A 71 11.77 -2.69 27.97
N GLU A 72 11.32 -3.81 28.55
CA GLU A 72 11.87 -4.37 29.80
C GLU A 72 13.36 -4.73 29.71
N ASN A 73 13.81 -5.17 28.55
CA ASN A 73 15.20 -5.56 28.31
C ASN A 73 16.06 -4.46 27.69
N SER A 74 15.57 -3.21 27.61
CA SER A 74 16.38 -2.09 27.14
C SER A 74 17.27 -1.52 28.24
N VAL A 75 18.45 -1.04 27.85
CA VAL A 75 19.34 -0.25 28.73
C VAL A 75 18.68 1.04 29.24
N TYR A 76 17.65 1.52 28.54
CA TYR A 76 16.88 2.71 28.91
C TYR A 76 15.59 2.39 29.67
N TYR A 77 15.39 1.13 30.08
CA TYR A 77 14.17 0.74 30.80
C TYR A 77 14.00 1.59 32.06
N LYS A 78 12.90 2.35 32.09
CA LYS A 78 12.55 3.31 33.15
C LYS A 78 13.59 4.40 33.43
N ASP A 79 14.46 4.73 32.46
CA ASP A 79 15.43 5.84 32.59
C ASP A 79 14.73 7.20 32.72
N GLU A 80 14.99 7.90 33.83
CA GLU A 80 14.43 9.22 34.14
C GLU A 80 14.77 10.27 33.09
N LEU A 81 15.95 10.20 32.47
CA LEU A 81 16.36 11.19 31.46
C LEU A 81 15.43 11.16 30.25
N LEU A 82 14.99 9.97 29.82
CA LEU A 82 14.07 9.86 28.68
C LEU A 82 12.71 10.52 28.99
N PHE A 83 12.22 10.33 30.21
CA PHE A 83 10.98 10.97 30.65
C PHE A 83 11.11 12.50 30.70
N VAL A 84 12.19 13.03 31.29
CA VAL A 84 12.41 14.49 31.37
C VAL A 84 12.43 15.12 29.99
N ILE A 85 13.15 14.52 29.03
CA ILE A 85 13.22 15.04 27.66
C ILE A 85 11.85 14.96 26.97
N ALA A 86 11.15 13.84 27.11
CA ALA A 86 9.81 13.68 26.55
C ALA A 86 8.84 14.74 27.10
N HIS A 87 8.89 15.00 28.40
CA HIS A 87 8.07 16.00 29.07
C HIS A 87 8.36 17.42 28.56
N GLU A 88 9.62 17.86 28.60
CA GLU A 88 10.03 19.20 28.16
C GLU A 88 9.63 19.47 26.69
N VAL A 89 9.80 18.47 25.82
CA VAL A 89 9.42 18.60 24.40
C VAL A 89 7.90 18.60 24.21
N LEU A 90 7.14 17.80 24.97
CA LEU A 90 5.67 17.83 24.91
C LEU A 90 5.11 19.19 25.34
N GLU A 91 5.62 19.76 26.43
CA GLU A 91 5.23 21.09 26.90
C GLU A 91 5.56 22.16 25.86
N ASN A 92 6.81 22.19 25.38
CA ASN A 92 7.24 23.13 24.35
C ASN A 92 6.39 23.03 23.08
N ASN A 93 6.07 21.81 22.64
CA ASN A 93 5.29 21.60 21.44
C ASN A 93 3.83 22.03 21.61
N TYR A 94 3.25 21.77 22.78
CA TYR A 94 1.93 22.29 23.13
C TYR A 94 1.95 23.82 23.10
N GLU A 95 2.86 24.46 23.82
CA GLU A 95 2.90 25.92 23.93
C GLU A 95 3.09 26.62 22.58
N ASN A 96 3.90 26.07 21.69
CA ASN A 96 4.34 26.80 20.49
C ASN A 96 3.73 26.33 19.17
N TYR A 97 3.26 25.08 19.06
CA TYR A 97 2.92 24.50 17.74
C TYR A 97 1.56 23.80 17.66
N TYR A 98 1.10 23.17 18.74
CA TYR A 98 -0.15 22.39 18.72
C TYR A 98 -0.97 22.63 20.00
N ASN A 99 -1.75 23.72 19.96
CA ASN A 99 -2.64 24.17 21.03
C ASN A 99 -3.98 24.70 20.46
N LEU A 100 -4.85 25.18 21.34
CA LEU A 100 -6.19 25.70 20.99
C LEU A 100 -6.16 27.00 20.17
N GLU A 101 -5.04 27.71 20.13
CA GLU A 101 -4.86 28.92 19.31
C GLU A 101 -4.23 28.61 17.94
N SER A 102 -3.83 27.35 17.71
CA SER A 102 -3.20 26.93 16.47
C SER A 102 -4.20 26.92 15.32
N VAL A 103 -3.72 27.31 14.13
CA VAL A 103 -4.52 27.36 12.89
C VAL A 103 -3.97 26.36 11.90
N GLU A 104 -4.85 25.52 11.33
CA GLU A 104 -4.43 24.57 10.30
C GLU A 104 -3.81 25.30 9.11
N HIS A 105 -2.68 24.76 8.67
CA HIS A 105 -2.00 25.19 7.47
C HIS A 105 -1.33 23.99 6.82
N THR A 106 -1.04 24.11 5.51
CA THR A 106 -0.42 23.07 4.68
C THR A 106 -1.28 21.82 4.52
N ASN A 107 -1.01 20.76 5.28
CA ASN A 107 -1.71 19.49 5.20
C ASN A 107 -2.58 19.24 6.44
N TRP A 108 -3.91 19.31 6.29
CA TRP A 108 -4.91 19.04 7.34
C TRP A 108 -4.67 17.71 8.06
N TRP A 109 -4.17 16.69 7.34
CA TRP A 109 -3.94 15.36 7.89
C TRP A 109 -2.99 15.40 9.10
N GLN A 110 -2.00 16.29 9.11
CA GLN A 110 -1.06 16.39 10.23
C GLN A 110 -1.78 16.79 11.52
N TRP A 111 -2.70 17.75 11.42
CA TRP A 111 -3.41 18.35 12.56
C TRP A 111 -4.51 17.44 13.11
N GLU A 112 -5.26 16.79 12.21
CA GLU A 112 -6.44 16.00 12.56
C GLU A 112 -6.11 14.52 12.84
N ILE A 113 -5.05 13.98 12.21
CA ILE A 113 -4.72 12.54 12.28
C ILE A 113 -3.28 12.32 12.76
N GLY A 114 -2.30 12.92 12.09
CA GLY A 114 -0.87 12.67 12.29
C GLY A 114 -0.40 12.91 13.72
N TYR A 115 -0.63 14.11 14.28
CA TYR A 115 -0.25 14.39 15.66
C TYR A 115 -1.09 13.62 16.67
N PRO A 116 -2.44 13.57 16.58
CA PRO A 116 -3.24 12.84 17.57
C PRO A 116 -2.90 11.35 17.69
N LEU A 117 -2.54 10.69 16.60
CA LEU A 117 -2.07 9.30 16.63
C LEU A 117 -0.82 9.13 17.50
N LEU A 118 0.21 9.95 17.25
CA LEU A 118 1.47 9.90 18.00
C LEU A 118 1.26 10.33 19.45
N LEU A 119 0.50 11.39 19.69
CA LEU A 119 0.25 11.93 21.03
C LEU A 119 -0.47 10.90 21.90
N ASN A 120 -1.48 10.19 21.39
CA ASN A 120 -2.13 9.13 22.15
C ASN A 120 -1.12 8.07 22.63
N ASP A 121 -0.24 7.60 21.75
CA ASP A 121 0.76 6.60 22.11
C ASP A 121 1.78 7.12 23.13
N ILE A 122 2.25 8.36 22.96
CA ILE A 122 3.17 9.01 23.89
C ILE A 122 2.52 9.16 25.27
N LEU A 123 1.29 9.66 25.33
CA LEU A 123 0.54 9.82 26.58
C LEU A 123 0.35 8.48 27.28
N ILE A 124 0.08 7.41 26.54
CA ILE A 124 -0.07 6.05 27.09
C ILE A 124 1.26 5.53 27.67
N LEU A 125 2.37 5.71 26.96
CA LEU A 125 3.69 5.23 27.37
C LEU A 125 4.21 5.93 28.64
N PHE A 126 3.84 7.18 28.86
CA PHE A 126 4.25 7.96 30.05
C PHE A 126 3.10 8.23 31.03
N TYR A 127 1.96 7.55 30.87
CA TYR A 127 0.71 7.84 31.59
C TYR A 127 0.86 7.87 33.12
N GLU A 128 1.68 6.97 33.69
CA GLU A 128 1.87 6.87 35.15
C GLU A 128 2.71 8.03 35.73
N LYS A 129 3.45 8.76 34.89
CA LYS A 129 4.35 9.84 35.32
C LYS A 129 3.94 11.23 34.89
N LEU A 130 3.23 11.35 33.77
CA LEU A 130 2.76 12.64 33.28
C LEU A 130 1.74 13.24 34.26
N GLU A 131 1.84 14.55 34.45
CA GLU A 131 0.86 15.29 35.24
C GLU A 131 -0.50 15.28 34.54
N LYS A 132 -1.57 15.10 35.31
CA LYS A 132 -2.94 15.06 34.76
C LYS A 132 -3.30 16.33 33.97
N ASP A 133 -2.79 17.49 34.40
CA ASP A 133 -3.02 18.78 33.71
C ASP A 133 -2.46 18.78 32.28
N LEU A 134 -1.24 18.27 32.07
CA LEU A 134 -0.64 18.17 30.74
C LEU A 134 -1.37 17.15 29.85
N ILE A 135 -1.79 16.01 30.43
CA ILE A 135 -2.61 15.01 29.72
C ILE A 135 -3.93 15.64 29.25
N ASP A 136 -4.65 16.32 30.15
CA ASP A 136 -5.94 16.95 29.86
C ASP A 136 -5.79 18.03 28.77
N LYS A 137 -4.77 18.90 28.88
CA LYS A 137 -4.44 19.93 27.87
C LYS A 137 -4.22 19.34 26.48
N ILE A 138 -3.39 18.30 26.37
CA ILE A 138 -3.10 17.66 25.08
C ILE A 138 -4.37 17.00 24.53
N ILE A 139 -5.15 16.32 25.37
CA ILE A 139 -6.42 15.70 24.95
C ILE A 139 -7.40 16.77 24.43
N ASP A 140 -7.53 17.90 25.12
CA ASP A 140 -8.41 19.00 24.71
C ASP A 140 -8.05 19.55 23.33
N VAL A 141 -6.76 19.69 23.02
CA VAL A 141 -6.31 20.10 21.68
C VAL A 141 -6.64 19.05 20.63
N THR A 142 -6.37 17.77 20.90
CA THR A 142 -6.72 16.73 19.94
C THR A 142 -8.24 16.63 19.72
N LYS A 143 -9.06 16.97 20.72
CA LYS A 143 -10.52 17.08 20.61
C LYS A 143 -10.94 18.31 19.83
N TYR A 144 -10.22 19.41 19.97
CA TYR A 144 -10.46 20.62 19.19
C TYR A 144 -10.28 20.36 17.69
N PHE A 145 -9.21 19.67 17.28
CA PHE A 145 -8.95 19.37 15.86
C PHE A 145 -9.78 18.20 15.33
N LEU A 146 -10.07 17.18 16.15
CA LEU A 146 -10.87 16.01 15.78
C LEU A 146 -11.95 15.74 16.85
N PRO A 147 -13.11 16.42 16.78
CA PRO A 147 -14.18 16.27 17.76
C PRO A 147 -15.14 15.09 17.52
N ASP A 148 -15.27 14.62 16.28
CA ASP A 148 -16.13 13.50 15.87
C ASP A 148 -15.34 12.61 14.88
N GLU A 149 -15.28 11.31 15.12
CA GLU A 149 -14.52 10.38 14.26
C GLU A 149 -15.05 10.29 12.83
N ARG A 150 -16.33 10.59 12.61
CA ARG A 150 -16.98 10.44 11.32
C ARG A 150 -16.71 11.60 10.37
N TYR A 151 -16.16 12.71 10.88
CA TYR A 151 -15.98 13.93 10.09
C TYR A 151 -14.60 14.56 10.28
N LEU A 152 -13.96 14.82 9.15
CA LEU A 152 -12.72 15.56 9.01
C LEU A 152 -13.01 17.01 8.59
N GLY A 153 -12.11 17.93 8.88
CA GLY A 153 -12.33 19.36 8.71
C GLY A 153 -13.55 19.85 9.51
N ASN A 154 -13.84 19.23 10.65
CA ASN A 154 -14.95 19.60 11.54
C ASN A 154 -14.44 20.39 12.76
N ASN A 155 -13.54 21.34 12.54
CA ASN A 155 -12.99 22.20 13.58
C ASN A 155 -13.01 23.69 13.16
N PRO A 156 -12.94 24.64 14.10
CA PRO A 156 -13.14 26.07 13.81
C PRO A 156 -12.08 26.70 12.91
N VAL A 157 -10.93 26.06 12.75
CA VAL A 157 -9.76 26.54 11.98
C VAL A 157 -9.44 25.63 10.81
N ALA A 158 -10.37 24.73 10.46
CA ALA A 158 -10.14 23.68 9.48
C ALA A 158 -9.83 24.27 8.11
N MET A 159 -8.83 23.69 7.44
CA MET A 159 -8.66 23.90 6.02
C MET A 159 -9.60 22.98 5.23
N HIS A 160 -10.18 23.49 4.14
CA HIS A 160 -11.01 22.71 3.23
C HIS A 160 -10.37 22.64 1.83
N PRO A 161 -9.36 21.78 1.60
CA PRO A 161 -8.78 21.61 0.26
C PRO A 161 -9.81 21.21 -0.80
N SER A 162 -10.84 20.43 -0.40
CA SER A 162 -11.96 20.05 -1.25
C SER A 162 -13.08 21.10 -1.32
N GLY A 163 -12.90 22.28 -0.71
CA GLY A 163 -13.90 23.36 -0.64
C GLY A 163 -15.11 23.07 0.27
N SER A 164 -15.22 21.87 0.84
CA SER A 164 -16.36 21.45 1.67
C SER A 164 -16.00 21.38 3.15
N PRO A 165 -16.68 22.14 4.03
CA PRO A 165 -16.63 21.89 5.46
C PRO A 165 -17.31 20.55 5.79
N LEU A 166 -16.94 19.93 6.92
CA LEU A 166 -17.54 18.68 7.39
C LEU A 166 -17.41 17.51 6.41
N ARG A 167 -16.17 17.10 6.12
CA ARG A 167 -15.87 16.00 5.18
C ARG A 167 -16.12 14.64 5.86
N PRO A 168 -16.99 13.76 5.33
CA PRO A 168 -17.12 12.41 5.85
C PRO A 168 -15.76 11.68 5.80
N ALA A 169 -15.36 11.07 6.90
CA ALA A 169 -14.21 10.17 6.92
C ALA A 169 -14.64 8.82 6.33
N THR A 170 -13.85 8.27 5.42
CA THR A 170 -14.11 6.97 4.76
C THR A 170 -12.83 6.12 4.74
N GLY A 171 -12.98 4.83 4.47
CA GLY A 171 -11.85 3.92 4.24
C GLY A 171 -10.79 3.98 5.35
N GLY A 172 -9.53 4.10 4.96
CA GLY A 172 -8.40 4.19 5.91
C GLY A 172 -8.51 5.37 6.88
N ASN A 173 -8.99 6.52 6.41
CA ASN A 173 -9.08 7.72 7.23
C ASN A 173 -10.11 7.57 8.37
N LEU A 174 -11.26 6.93 8.11
CA LEU A 174 -12.26 6.66 9.16
C LEU A 174 -11.70 5.73 10.24
N ILE A 175 -10.89 4.75 9.87
CA ILE A 175 -10.27 3.87 10.86
C ILE A 175 -9.19 4.61 11.67
N ASP A 176 -8.41 5.48 11.06
CA ASP A 176 -7.45 6.30 11.81
C ASP A 176 -8.16 7.19 12.85
N THR A 177 -9.26 7.84 12.48
CA THR A 177 -10.04 8.66 13.43
C THR A 177 -10.70 7.80 14.52
N CYS A 178 -11.21 6.61 14.18
CA CYS A 178 -11.70 5.64 15.16
C CYS A 178 -10.60 5.22 16.14
N LYS A 179 -9.37 4.97 15.66
CA LYS A 179 -8.22 4.62 16.51
C LYS A 179 -7.86 5.76 17.45
N ILE A 180 -7.86 6.99 16.96
CA ILE A 180 -7.61 8.18 17.78
C ILE A 180 -8.67 8.29 18.88
N MET A 181 -9.97 8.18 18.54
CA MET A 181 -11.05 8.25 19.52
C MET A 181 -10.98 7.10 20.52
N PHE A 182 -10.70 5.87 20.07
CA PHE A 182 -10.61 4.70 20.93
C PHE A 182 -9.52 4.84 22.00
N LEU A 183 -8.31 5.25 21.60
CA LEU A 183 -7.20 5.45 22.54
C LEU A 183 -7.44 6.66 23.45
N ARG A 184 -8.03 7.75 22.92
CA ARG A 184 -8.44 8.92 23.72
C ARG A 184 -9.49 8.53 24.77
N GLY A 185 -10.48 7.74 24.39
CA GLY A 185 -11.50 7.20 25.30
C GLY A 185 -10.87 6.35 26.41
N ALA A 186 -9.86 5.54 26.09
CA ALA A 186 -9.13 4.77 27.08
C ALA A 186 -8.35 5.65 28.07
N LEU A 187 -7.66 6.70 27.58
CA LEU A 187 -6.94 7.68 28.40
C LEU A 187 -7.88 8.46 29.33
N LEU A 188 -9.08 8.80 28.86
CA LEU A 188 -10.14 9.48 29.62
C LEU A 188 -10.98 8.53 30.51
N ASN A 189 -10.69 7.23 30.49
CA ASN A 189 -11.50 6.19 31.13
C ASN A 189 -13.00 6.24 30.74
N SER A 190 -13.29 6.59 29.47
CA SER A 190 -14.64 6.73 28.93
C SER A 190 -15.03 5.56 28.04
N LEU A 191 -15.87 4.66 28.57
CA LEU A 191 -16.41 3.54 27.80
C LEU A 191 -17.28 4.01 26.62
N GLU A 192 -17.99 5.13 26.78
CA GLU A 192 -18.87 5.67 25.73
C GLU A 192 -18.08 6.07 24.49
N ILE A 193 -16.96 6.77 24.67
CA ILE A 193 -16.09 7.18 23.55
C ILE A 193 -15.49 5.95 22.87
N CYS A 194 -14.98 4.99 23.65
CA CYS A 194 -14.45 3.73 23.08
C CYS A 194 -15.51 2.95 22.31
N GLN A 195 -16.75 2.89 22.83
CA GLN A 195 -17.84 2.18 22.18
C GLN A 195 -18.24 2.84 20.85
N LYS A 196 -18.38 4.18 20.81
CA LYS A 196 -18.66 4.93 19.58
C LYS A 196 -17.60 4.65 18.51
N ALA A 197 -16.32 4.79 18.87
CA ALA A 197 -15.21 4.51 17.96
C ALA A 197 -15.22 3.08 17.38
N VAL A 198 -15.57 2.10 18.21
CA VAL A 198 -15.66 0.70 17.80
C VAL A 198 -16.88 0.43 16.91
N GLU A 199 -18.03 1.05 17.20
CA GLU A 199 -19.25 0.88 16.41
C GLU A 199 -19.09 1.48 15.00
N SER A 200 -18.40 2.62 14.87
CA SER A 200 -18.08 3.29 13.61
C SER A 200 -17.21 2.46 12.64
N ILE A 201 -16.51 1.42 13.13
CA ILE A 201 -15.78 0.46 12.26
C ILE A 201 -16.73 -0.22 11.29
N SER A 202 -17.97 -0.53 11.69
CA SER A 202 -18.92 -1.30 10.88
C SER A 202 -19.23 -0.62 9.55
N GLU A 203 -19.25 0.71 9.52
CA GLU A 203 -19.49 1.51 8.31
C GLU A 203 -18.44 1.24 7.23
N THR A 204 -17.18 1.05 7.62
CA THR A 204 -16.06 0.77 6.70
C THR A 204 -16.11 -0.61 6.06
N LEU A 205 -16.92 -1.52 6.61
CA LEU A 205 -17.02 -2.91 6.17
C LEU A 205 -18.18 -3.13 5.20
N GLU A 206 -19.06 -2.14 5.03
CA GLU A 206 -20.20 -2.27 4.13
C GLU A 206 -19.77 -2.40 2.67
N ILE A 207 -20.57 -3.16 1.90
CA ILE A 207 -20.37 -3.29 0.46
C ILE A 207 -21.00 -2.09 -0.21
N ILE A 208 -20.20 -1.38 -1.00
CA ILE A 208 -20.68 -0.28 -1.83
C ILE A 208 -21.47 -0.85 -3.00
N SER A 209 -22.73 -0.44 -3.09
CA SER A 209 -23.62 -0.76 -4.21
C SER A 209 -23.90 0.45 -5.10
N GLU A 210 -23.68 1.67 -4.62
CA GLU A 210 -23.89 2.91 -5.37
C GLU A 210 -22.71 3.19 -6.31
N LYS A 211 -23.00 3.32 -7.61
CA LYS A 211 -22.00 3.46 -8.67
C LYS A 211 -21.90 4.89 -9.23
N ASN A 212 -22.57 5.85 -8.60
CA ASN A 212 -22.59 7.22 -9.11
C ASN A 212 -21.22 7.87 -8.90
N VAL A 213 -20.54 8.11 -10.02
CA VAL A 213 -19.17 8.65 -10.10
C VAL A 213 -19.13 10.16 -9.80
N GLU A 214 -20.30 10.81 -9.61
CA GLU A 214 -20.40 12.27 -9.52
C GLU A 214 -19.77 12.88 -8.26
N THR A 215 -19.61 12.11 -7.17
CA THR A 215 -18.92 12.57 -5.96
C THR A 215 -17.84 11.58 -5.54
N LEU A 216 -16.60 12.06 -5.52
CA LEU A 216 -15.37 11.30 -5.25
C LEU A 216 -15.42 10.42 -3.98
N SER A 217 -16.12 10.84 -2.92
CA SER A 217 -16.14 10.13 -1.64
C SER A 217 -17.04 8.90 -1.59
N ASN A 218 -18.08 8.82 -2.43
CA ASN A 218 -19.13 7.79 -2.28
C ASN A 218 -18.68 6.40 -2.76
N ARG A 219 -17.46 6.29 -3.28
CA ARG A 219 -16.91 5.06 -3.87
C ARG A 219 -15.78 4.44 -3.06
N ASP A 220 -15.40 5.05 -1.94
CA ASP A 220 -14.31 4.60 -1.08
C ASP A 220 -14.73 3.46 -0.16
N GLY A 221 -14.19 2.26 -0.39
CA GLY A 221 -14.49 1.07 0.41
C GLY A 221 -14.50 -0.23 -0.39
N PHE A 222 -15.18 -1.23 0.17
CA PHE A 222 -15.24 -2.59 -0.38
C PHE A 222 -16.40 -2.79 -1.35
N TYR A 223 -16.16 -3.60 -2.38
CA TYR A 223 -17.19 -4.03 -3.34
C TYR A 223 -17.38 -5.55 -3.30
N ALA A 224 -18.52 -6.01 -3.83
CA ALA A 224 -18.95 -7.40 -3.74
C ALA A 224 -17.94 -8.39 -4.39
N ASP A 225 -17.28 -7.98 -5.46
CA ASP A 225 -16.28 -8.77 -6.18
C ASP A 225 -14.90 -8.83 -5.48
N GLY A 226 -14.78 -8.15 -4.34
CA GLY A 226 -13.54 -8.06 -3.56
C GLY A 226 -12.73 -6.81 -3.88
N SER A 227 -13.17 -5.94 -4.79
CA SER A 227 -12.47 -4.69 -5.07
C SER A 227 -12.42 -3.80 -3.83
N PHE A 228 -11.32 -3.06 -3.68
CA PHE A 228 -11.19 -1.99 -2.70
C PHE A 228 -10.71 -0.71 -3.38
N ILE A 229 -11.51 0.34 -3.27
CA ILE A 229 -11.26 1.63 -3.90
C ILE A 229 -11.05 2.68 -2.82
N GLN A 230 -10.11 3.60 -3.06
CA GLN A 230 -9.96 4.82 -2.27
C GLN A 230 -9.71 5.99 -3.23
N HIS A 231 -9.96 7.21 -2.77
CA HIS A 231 -9.87 8.44 -3.57
C HIS A 231 -10.84 8.40 -4.76
N GLY A 232 -11.96 7.73 -4.59
CA GLY A 232 -13.09 7.64 -5.52
C GLY A 232 -12.90 6.71 -6.71
N PHE A 233 -11.68 6.51 -7.18
CA PHE A 233 -11.43 5.78 -8.44
C PHE A 233 -10.06 5.06 -8.49
N ILE A 234 -9.32 4.96 -7.38
CA ILE A 234 -8.02 4.28 -7.38
C ILE A 234 -8.12 2.91 -6.68
N PRO A 235 -7.69 1.83 -7.34
CA PRO A 235 -7.57 0.51 -6.72
C PRO A 235 -6.47 0.52 -5.66
N TYR A 236 -6.84 0.32 -4.40
CA TYR A 236 -5.98 0.72 -3.27
C TYR A 236 -5.88 -0.28 -2.12
N ALA A 237 -6.24 -1.54 -2.37
CA ALA A 237 -6.26 -2.59 -1.35
C ALA A 237 -4.94 -2.71 -0.58
N GLY A 238 -3.80 -2.62 -1.27
CA GLY A 238 -2.49 -2.83 -0.66
C GLY A 238 -2.05 -1.71 0.28
N THR A 239 -2.51 -0.47 0.10
CA THR A 239 -2.08 0.66 0.94
C THR A 239 -3.19 1.25 1.77
N TYR A 240 -4.12 2.05 1.21
CA TYR A 240 -5.25 2.58 1.99
C TYR A 240 -6.14 1.48 2.56
N GLY A 241 -6.32 0.38 1.82
CA GLY A 241 -6.99 -0.82 2.33
C GLY A 241 -6.23 -1.43 3.51
N ASN A 242 -4.90 -1.42 3.48
CA ASN A 242 -4.09 -1.86 4.61
C ASN A 242 -4.06 -0.87 5.79
N VAL A 243 -4.16 0.44 5.56
CA VAL A 243 -4.37 1.43 6.64
C VAL A 243 -5.67 1.12 7.39
N LEU A 244 -6.75 0.86 6.65
CA LEU A 244 -8.02 0.40 7.22
C LEU A 244 -7.84 -0.92 7.98
N LEU A 245 -7.24 -1.93 7.34
CA LEU A 245 -7.11 -3.26 7.92
C LEU A 245 -6.23 -3.27 9.18
N SER A 246 -5.10 -2.55 9.16
CA SER A 246 -4.17 -2.46 10.28
C SER A 246 -4.78 -1.74 11.46
N GLY A 247 -5.49 -0.62 11.26
CA GLY A 247 -6.15 0.07 12.36
C GLY A 247 -7.27 -0.74 13.00
N ILE A 248 -8.06 -1.48 12.20
CA ILE A 248 -9.05 -2.44 12.73
C ILE A 248 -8.34 -3.54 13.52
N ALA A 249 -7.26 -4.11 12.99
CA ALA A 249 -6.50 -5.17 13.63
C ALA A 249 -5.91 -4.72 14.97
N GLU A 250 -5.38 -3.50 15.04
CA GLU A 250 -4.90 -2.89 16.28
C GLU A 250 -6.03 -2.74 17.31
N ILE A 251 -7.19 -2.17 16.93
CA ILE A 251 -8.33 -2.04 17.87
C ILE A 251 -8.76 -3.43 18.35
N ILE A 252 -8.87 -4.41 17.45
CA ILE A 252 -9.22 -5.79 17.77
C ILE A 252 -8.26 -6.43 18.78
N TYR A 253 -6.96 -6.18 18.66
CA TYR A 253 -5.95 -6.66 19.60
C TYR A 253 -6.14 -6.04 21.00
N LEU A 254 -6.49 -4.76 21.04
CA LEU A 254 -6.58 -3.95 22.27
C LEU A 254 -7.89 -4.14 23.05
N VAL A 255 -9.03 -4.33 22.37
CA VAL A 255 -10.35 -4.38 23.03
C VAL A 255 -10.46 -5.50 24.07
N ASP A 256 -11.30 -5.25 25.07
CA ASP A 256 -11.78 -6.27 25.99
C ASP A 256 -12.96 -7.05 25.39
N GLU A 257 -13.42 -8.10 26.07
CA GLU A 257 -14.52 -8.94 25.57
C GLU A 257 -15.83 -8.15 25.37
N LYS A 258 -16.07 -7.09 26.17
CA LYS A 258 -17.30 -6.30 26.10
C LYS A 258 -17.35 -5.48 24.82
N LEU A 259 -16.28 -4.74 24.51
CA LEU A 259 -16.19 -3.96 23.27
C LEU A 259 -16.01 -4.87 22.05
N ARG A 260 -15.30 -5.98 22.21
CA ARG A 260 -15.08 -6.96 21.15
C ARG A 260 -16.39 -7.52 20.55
N LYS A 261 -17.43 -7.71 21.38
CA LYS A 261 -18.77 -8.16 20.95
C LYS A 261 -19.52 -7.14 20.08
N LYS A 262 -19.05 -5.89 20.01
CA LYS A 262 -19.61 -4.85 19.15
C LYS A 262 -19.01 -4.83 17.75
N ILE A 263 -17.94 -5.61 17.50
CA ILE A 263 -17.27 -5.67 16.21
C ILE A 263 -17.66 -6.95 15.48
N ASP A 264 -18.15 -6.81 14.25
CA ASP A 264 -18.40 -7.95 13.37
C ASP A 264 -17.08 -8.45 12.75
N THR A 265 -16.40 -9.33 13.49
CA THR A 265 -15.15 -9.93 12.99
C THR A 265 -15.34 -10.95 11.89
N LYS A 266 -16.53 -11.53 11.73
CA LYS A 266 -16.76 -12.44 10.61
C LYS A 266 -16.73 -11.64 9.32
N LYS A 267 -17.40 -10.49 9.30
CA LYS A 267 -17.36 -9.54 8.19
C LYS A 267 -15.94 -9.04 7.90
N ILE A 268 -15.15 -8.72 8.93
CA ILE A 268 -13.73 -8.37 8.74
C ILE A 268 -12.96 -9.50 8.04
N CYS A 269 -13.09 -10.74 8.51
CA CYS A 269 -12.42 -11.88 7.90
C CYS A 269 -12.90 -12.13 6.46
N GLU A 270 -14.18 -11.97 6.17
CA GLU A 270 -14.71 -12.02 4.80
C GLU A 270 -14.05 -10.98 3.89
N ARG A 271 -13.86 -9.74 4.37
CA ARG A 271 -13.11 -8.71 3.61
C ARG A 271 -11.65 -9.13 3.38
N VAL A 272 -10.98 -9.68 4.38
CA VAL A 272 -9.62 -10.22 4.22
C VAL A 272 -9.56 -11.28 3.11
N TYR A 273 -10.44 -12.28 3.16
CA TYR A 273 -10.41 -13.40 2.22
C TYR A 273 -10.82 -12.99 0.80
N ASN A 274 -11.67 -11.99 0.66
CA ASN A 274 -12.14 -11.56 -0.66
C ASN A 274 -11.23 -10.50 -1.30
N SER A 275 -10.69 -9.57 -0.50
CA SER A 275 -10.06 -8.34 -0.99
C SER A 275 -8.55 -8.25 -0.78
N PHE A 276 -7.95 -9.10 0.07
CA PHE A 276 -6.51 -9.06 0.36
C PHE A 276 -5.82 -10.38 0.03
N GLU A 277 -6.36 -11.50 0.54
CA GLU A 277 -5.78 -12.84 0.32
C GLU A 277 -5.45 -13.15 -1.15
N PRO A 278 -6.33 -12.84 -2.12
CA PRO A 278 -6.08 -13.21 -3.51
C PRO A 278 -4.93 -12.45 -4.15
N LEU A 279 -4.61 -11.24 -3.65
CA LEU A 279 -3.65 -10.30 -4.23
C LEU A 279 -2.22 -10.50 -3.72
N PHE A 280 -2.01 -11.46 -2.83
CA PHE A 280 -0.69 -11.86 -2.36
C PHE A 280 0.05 -12.77 -3.34
N PHE A 281 1.35 -12.60 -3.46
CA PHE A 281 2.23 -13.60 -4.06
C PHE A 281 3.64 -13.57 -3.44
N LYS A 282 4.07 -14.69 -2.86
CA LYS A 282 5.37 -14.92 -2.23
C LYS A 282 5.82 -13.80 -1.28
N GLY A 283 4.92 -13.31 -0.43
CA GLY A 283 5.21 -12.22 0.49
C GLY A 283 4.90 -10.81 -0.02
N ALA A 284 4.76 -10.63 -1.34
CA ALA A 284 4.38 -9.35 -1.93
C ALA A 284 2.86 -9.14 -1.90
N MET A 285 2.45 -7.90 -1.60
CA MET A 285 1.14 -7.39 -1.97
C MET A 285 1.28 -6.68 -3.31
N THR A 286 0.74 -7.28 -4.37
CA THR A 286 1.09 -6.92 -5.75
C THR A 286 0.80 -5.47 -6.12
N ASP A 287 1.64 -4.89 -6.98
CA ASP A 287 1.63 -3.45 -7.32
C ASP A 287 0.39 -2.99 -8.08
N ILE A 288 -0.42 -3.92 -8.59
CA ILE A 288 -1.69 -3.60 -9.25
C ILE A 288 -2.71 -2.93 -8.31
N VAL A 289 -2.48 -2.95 -6.98
CA VAL A 289 -3.36 -2.35 -5.96
C VAL A 289 -2.65 -1.38 -5.00
N ASN A 290 -1.46 -0.90 -5.37
CA ASN A 290 -0.64 -0.04 -4.52
C ASN A 290 -0.72 1.46 -4.87
N GLY A 291 -1.41 1.82 -5.96
CA GLY A 291 -1.59 3.20 -6.42
C GLY A 291 -0.27 3.96 -6.50
N ARG A 292 -0.22 5.21 -6.04
CA ARG A 292 1.01 6.02 -6.08
C ARG A 292 2.16 5.49 -5.20
N ALA A 293 1.90 4.52 -4.32
CA ALA A 293 2.92 4.02 -3.41
C ALA A 293 3.99 3.16 -4.09
N ILE A 294 3.77 2.75 -5.35
CA ILE A 294 4.75 2.01 -6.15
C ILE A 294 6.08 2.76 -6.30
N THR A 295 6.07 4.10 -6.21
CA THR A 295 7.29 4.92 -6.30
C THR A 295 7.79 5.44 -4.95
N ARG A 296 7.22 5.00 -3.83
CA ARG A 296 7.73 5.37 -2.49
C ARG A 296 9.03 4.62 -2.20
N ASP A 297 9.76 5.10 -1.19
CA ASP A 297 10.85 4.33 -0.60
C ASP A 297 10.29 3.03 0.01
N GLY A 298 10.54 1.90 -0.66
CA GLY A 298 9.99 0.60 -0.31
C GLY A 298 9.75 -0.27 -1.55
N ASN A 299 8.95 -1.32 -1.40
CA ASN A 299 8.50 -2.19 -2.48
C ASN A 299 7.22 -2.96 -2.06
N ASP A 300 6.67 -3.72 -2.98
CA ASP A 300 5.49 -4.58 -2.81
C ASP A 300 5.63 -5.63 -1.69
N HIS A 301 6.82 -6.13 -1.40
CA HIS A 301 7.07 -7.00 -0.24
C HIS A 301 6.94 -6.28 1.09
N GLN A 302 7.45 -5.06 1.20
CA GLN A 302 7.26 -4.27 2.42
C GLN A 302 5.76 -4.06 2.70
N ILE A 303 4.98 -3.72 1.67
CA ILE A 303 3.53 -3.57 1.77
C ILE A 303 2.88 -4.92 2.15
N GLY A 304 3.30 -6.02 1.53
CA GLY A 304 2.83 -7.36 1.88
C GLY A 304 3.11 -7.74 3.33
N HIS A 305 4.29 -7.39 3.86
CA HIS A 305 4.65 -7.59 5.26
C HIS A 305 3.74 -6.78 6.20
N GLU A 306 3.41 -5.55 5.85
CA GLU A 306 2.46 -4.73 6.62
C GLU A 306 1.04 -5.32 6.62
N VAL A 307 0.59 -5.92 5.52
CA VAL A 307 -0.69 -6.63 5.49
C VAL A 307 -0.62 -7.91 6.33
N ILE A 308 0.48 -8.68 6.26
CA ILE A 308 0.71 -9.87 7.11
C ILE A 308 0.63 -9.49 8.60
N ASN A 309 1.18 -8.35 8.99
CA ASN A 309 1.10 -7.82 10.35
C ASN A 309 -0.34 -7.61 10.81
N SER A 310 -1.17 -7.02 9.96
CA SER A 310 -2.61 -6.87 10.21
C SER A 310 -3.29 -8.24 10.42
N LEU A 311 -2.92 -9.27 9.64
CA LEU A 311 -3.46 -10.63 9.81
C LEU A 311 -3.04 -11.27 11.15
N LEU A 312 -1.78 -11.09 11.55
CA LEU A 312 -1.25 -11.61 12.81
C LEU A 312 -1.96 -11.01 14.03
N LEU A 313 -2.28 -9.71 14.00
CA LEU A 313 -3.05 -9.06 15.06
C LEU A 313 -4.51 -9.50 15.07
N LEU A 314 -5.18 -9.52 13.91
CA LEU A 314 -6.58 -9.95 13.81
C LEU A 314 -6.80 -11.36 14.40
N ALA A 315 -5.82 -12.26 14.21
CA ALA A 315 -5.87 -13.62 14.74
C ALA A 315 -6.06 -13.69 16.27
N HIS A 316 -5.74 -12.63 17.03
CA HIS A 316 -5.94 -12.61 18.49
C HIS A 316 -7.38 -12.34 18.89
N GLY A 317 -8.14 -11.68 18.02
CA GLY A 317 -9.49 -11.28 18.34
C GLY A 317 -10.55 -12.21 17.80
N VAL A 318 -10.33 -12.89 16.68
CA VAL A 318 -11.38 -13.63 15.95
C VAL A 318 -11.67 -15.03 16.52
N ASP A 319 -12.73 -15.67 16.02
CA ASP A 319 -13.04 -17.07 16.37
C ASP A 319 -11.94 -18.04 15.88
N GLU A 320 -11.93 -19.25 16.45
CA GLU A 320 -10.87 -20.24 16.20
C GLU A 320 -10.74 -20.64 14.72
N GLU A 321 -11.85 -20.72 13.98
CA GLU A 321 -11.83 -21.08 12.57
C GLU A 321 -11.13 -19.99 11.75
N ASN A 322 -11.54 -18.73 11.94
CA ASN A 322 -10.95 -17.59 11.26
C ASN A 322 -9.50 -17.35 11.73
N ARG A 323 -9.19 -17.59 13.00
CA ARG A 323 -7.84 -17.52 13.54
C ARG A 323 -6.89 -18.45 12.80
N VAL A 324 -7.28 -19.72 12.62
CA VAL A 324 -6.46 -20.69 11.87
C VAL A 324 -6.27 -20.23 10.43
N LYS A 325 -7.34 -19.81 9.73
CA LYS A 325 -7.25 -19.35 8.33
C LYS A 325 -6.33 -18.14 8.17
N LEU A 326 -6.45 -17.13 9.03
CA LEU A 326 -5.59 -15.94 9.00
C LEU A 326 -4.12 -16.31 9.21
N LEU A 327 -3.83 -17.19 10.18
CA LEU A 327 -2.48 -17.65 10.45
C LEU A 327 -1.92 -18.54 9.33
N GLU A 328 -2.74 -19.34 8.65
CA GLU A 328 -2.30 -20.10 7.47
C GLU A 328 -1.91 -19.19 6.30
N ILE A 329 -2.64 -18.09 6.08
CA ILE A 329 -2.29 -17.07 5.08
C ILE A 329 -0.96 -16.41 5.47
N ALA A 330 -0.86 -15.89 6.69
CA ALA A 330 0.37 -15.25 7.18
C ALA A 330 1.57 -16.21 7.08
N LYS A 331 1.42 -17.46 7.52
CA LYS A 331 2.48 -18.46 7.46
C LYS A 331 2.89 -18.80 6.03
N ARG A 332 1.93 -18.88 5.10
CA ARG A 332 2.22 -19.11 3.68
C ARG A 332 3.11 -18.01 3.12
N GLU A 333 2.70 -16.76 3.27
CA GLU A 333 3.45 -15.63 2.72
C GLU A 333 4.85 -15.50 3.36
N LEU A 334 4.93 -15.58 4.69
CA LEU A 334 6.22 -15.58 5.41
C LEU A 334 7.14 -16.73 4.98
N SER A 335 6.58 -17.90 4.66
CA SER A 335 7.37 -19.08 4.27
C SER A 335 7.80 -19.03 2.81
N LEU A 336 7.01 -18.44 1.92
CA LEU A 336 7.26 -18.38 0.49
C LEU A 336 8.08 -17.17 0.06
N ASP A 337 8.14 -16.12 0.88
CA ASP A 337 9.03 -14.99 0.66
C ASP A 337 10.50 -15.40 0.85
N LYS A 338 11.21 -15.57 -0.27
CA LYS A 338 12.63 -15.95 -0.30
C LYS A 338 13.55 -14.81 -0.73
N CYS A 339 12.98 -13.72 -1.23
CA CYS A 339 13.72 -12.62 -1.82
C CYS A 339 13.76 -11.39 -0.91
N TYR A 340 12.78 -11.26 0.00
CA TYR A 340 12.68 -10.15 0.94
C TYR A 340 12.32 -10.68 2.33
N LEU A 341 13.28 -11.30 3.02
CA LEU A 341 13.01 -12.05 4.26
C LEU A 341 12.41 -11.18 5.36
N TYR A 342 11.19 -11.49 5.78
CA TYR A 342 10.47 -10.78 6.83
C TYR A 342 11.29 -10.61 8.12
N THR A 343 11.96 -11.67 8.58
CA THR A 343 12.74 -11.65 9.83
C THR A 343 13.94 -10.70 9.78
N GLU A 344 14.42 -10.34 8.59
CA GLU A 344 15.51 -9.36 8.43
C GLU A 344 14.97 -7.92 8.35
N LYS A 345 13.70 -7.75 7.95
CA LYS A 345 13.10 -6.45 7.60
C LYS A 345 12.20 -5.90 8.70
N GLU A 346 11.43 -6.74 9.38
CA GLU A 346 10.57 -6.30 10.48
C GLU A 346 11.42 -5.90 11.70
N LYS A 347 11.17 -4.69 12.21
CA LYS A 347 11.93 -4.10 13.33
C LYS A 347 11.09 -3.87 14.58
N ARG A 348 9.79 -4.09 14.51
CA ARG A 348 8.88 -4.00 15.67
C ARG A 348 8.84 -5.34 16.38
N ALA A 349 9.14 -5.33 17.68
CA ALA A 349 9.25 -6.52 18.50
C ALA A 349 7.98 -7.39 18.50
N ILE A 350 6.80 -6.77 18.60
CA ILE A 350 5.51 -7.48 18.61
C ILE A 350 5.34 -8.34 17.35
N PHE A 351 5.51 -7.76 16.17
CA PHE A 351 5.29 -8.44 14.91
C PHE A 351 6.37 -9.48 14.62
N TYR A 352 7.62 -9.18 14.98
CA TYR A 352 8.70 -10.15 14.93
C TYR A 352 8.39 -11.40 15.79
N ASN A 353 7.92 -11.21 17.02
CA ASN A 353 7.56 -12.32 17.91
C ASN A 353 6.38 -13.13 17.37
N LEU A 354 5.30 -12.45 16.95
CA LEU A 354 4.13 -13.10 16.35
C LEU A 354 4.48 -13.90 15.07
N SER A 355 5.37 -13.36 14.22
CA SER A 355 5.83 -14.05 13.02
C SER A 355 6.63 -15.31 13.35
N LYS A 356 7.50 -15.26 14.38
CA LYS A 356 8.25 -16.43 14.85
C LYS A 356 7.32 -17.50 15.42
N ASP A 357 6.31 -17.10 16.17
CA ASP A 357 5.35 -18.02 16.78
C ASP A 357 4.54 -18.74 15.70
N VAL A 358 4.03 -18.03 14.69
CA VAL A 358 3.26 -18.68 13.61
C VAL A 358 4.15 -19.61 12.76
N LEU A 359 5.39 -19.22 12.46
CA LEU A 359 6.34 -20.04 11.71
C LEU A 359 6.66 -21.35 12.46
N LYS A 360 6.88 -21.28 13.78
CA LYS A 360 7.17 -22.46 14.64
C LYS A 360 5.94 -23.32 14.94
N ASN A 361 4.73 -22.79 14.81
CA ASN A 361 3.51 -23.51 15.17
C ASN A 361 3.19 -24.64 14.17
N SER A 362 3.45 -25.89 14.56
CA SER A 362 3.22 -27.09 13.72
C SER A 362 1.75 -27.39 13.41
N LYS A 363 0.80 -26.80 14.16
CA LYS A 363 -0.64 -26.95 13.91
C LYS A 363 -1.13 -26.06 12.75
N ILE A 364 -0.39 -25.00 12.42
CA ILE A 364 -0.70 -24.09 11.31
C ILE A 364 0.07 -24.56 10.08
N LYS A 365 -0.66 -24.87 9.00
CA LYS A 365 -0.11 -25.39 7.75
C LYS A 365 0.35 -24.25 6.83
N VAL A 366 1.39 -24.52 6.06
CA VAL A 366 1.74 -23.70 4.88
C VAL A 366 0.83 -24.16 3.74
N LYS A 367 -0.27 -23.44 3.50
CA LYS A 367 -1.17 -23.74 2.38
C LYS A 367 -0.51 -23.30 1.07
N SER A 368 -0.66 -24.06 -0.01
CA SER A 368 -0.29 -23.58 -1.35
C SER A 368 -1.34 -22.57 -1.85
N TYR A 369 -0.97 -21.74 -2.82
CA TYR A 369 -1.96 -20.94 -3.54
C TYR A 369 -2.97 -21.83 -4.27
N SER A 370 -4.21 -21.37 -4.29
CA SER A 370 -5.23 -21.87 -5.22
C SER A 370 -4.97 -21.27 -6.60
N SER A 371 -5.19 -22.07 -7.64
CA SER A 371 -5.27 -21.56 -9.01
C SER A 371 -6.60 -20.83 -9.16
N GLU A 372 -6.58 -19.57 -9.57
CA GLU A 372 -7.77 -18.76 -9.86
C GLU A 372 -7.43 -17.54 -10.70
N VAL A 373 -8.24 -17.27 -11.73
CA VAL A 373 -8.33 -15.97 -12.41
C VAL A 373 -9.43 -15.17 -11.75
N LYS A 374 -9.05 -14.33 -10.78
CA LYS A 374 -10.01 -13.50 -10.05
C LYS A 374 -10.21 -12.16 -10.77
N CYS A 375 -11.47 -11.81 -11.01
CA CYS A 375 -11.85 -10.57 -11.68
C CYS A 375 -12.47 -9.58 -10.68
N PHE A 376 -11.77 -8.47 -10.47
CA PHE A 376 -12.18 -7.36 -9.63
C PHE A 376 -12.67 -6.22 -10.54
N ASN A 377 -13.81 -6.46 -11.17
CA ASN A 377 -14.38 -5.61 -12.20
C ASN A 377 -14.81 -4.23 -11.68
N GLU A 378 -15.12 -4.06 -10.39
CA GLU A 378 -15.43 -2.75 -9.83
C GLU A 378 -14.20 -1.84 -9.76
N MET A 379 -12.99 -2.42 -9.67
CA MET A 379 -11.70 -1.69 -9.71
C MET A 379 -10.86 -1.94 -10.97
N ASP A 380 -11.46 -2.49 -12.04
CA ASP A 380 -10.81 -2.75 -13.34
C ASP A 380 -9.47 -3.49 -13.19
N ARG A 381 -9.45 -4.54 -12.34
CA ARG A 381 -8.30 -5.44 -12.14
C ARG A 381 -8.67 -6.88 -12.42
N VAL A 382 -7.72 -7.62 -13.00
CA VAL A 382 -7.78 -9.09 -13.07
C VAL A 382 -6.47 -9.64 -12.51
N PHE A 383 -6.57 -10.66 -11.67
CA PHE A 383 -5.40 -11.30 -11.07
C PHE A 383 -5.50 -12.81 -11.24
N TYR A 384 -4.62 -13.37 -12.06
CA TYR A 384 -4.45 -14.81 -12.18
C TYR A 384 -3.33 -15.25 -11.26
N ARG A 385 -3.59 -16.14 -10.31
CA ARG A 385 -2.57 -16.72 -9.44
C ARG A 385 -2.70 -18.23 -9.47
N ASN A 386 -1.57 -18.93 -9.52
CA ASN A 386 -1.49 -20.35 -9.22
C ASN A 386 -0.32 -20.63 -8.26
N ARG A 387 0.08 -21.90 -8.11
CA ARG A 387 1.14 -22.30 -7.18
C ARG A 387 2.51 -21.74 -7.53
N GLU A 388 2.74 -21.45 -8.80
CA GLU A 388 4.07 -21.23 -9.38
C GLU A 388 4.28 -19.79 -9.83
N PHE A 389 3.23 -19.13 -10.32
CA PHE A 389 3.28 -17.76 -10.81
C PHE A 389 1.96 -17.01 -10.57
N ALA A 390 2.01 -15.69 -10.73
CA ALA A 390 0.84 -14.85 -10.87
C ALA A 390 0.98 -13.83 -12.02
N ILE A 391 -0.15 -13.43 -12.60
CA ILE A 391 -0.26 -12.38 -13.62
C ILE A 391 -1.31 -11.38 -13.15
N GLY A 392 -0.89 -10.15 -12.90
CA GLY A 392 -1.78 -9.02 -12.65
C GLY A 392 -2.04 -8.23 -13.92
N LEU A 393 -3.29 -7.83 -14.13
CA LEU A 393 -3.71 -6.97 -15.22
C LEU A 393 -4.34 -5.71 -14.63
N ALA A 394 -3.72 -4.58 -14.90
CA ALA A 394 -4.19 -3.25 -14.52
C ALA A 394 -4.80 -2.54 -15.73
N MET A 395 -6.12 -2.43 -15.72
CA MET A 395 -6.89 -1.70 -16.72
C MET A 395 -7.47 -0.43 -16.09
N HIS A 396 -8.22 0.32 -16.89
CA HIS A 396 -8.95 1.47 -16.42
C HIS A 396 -10.24 1.61 -17.24
N SER A 397 -11.19 2.40 -16.76
CA SER A 397 -12.42 2.75 -17.45
C SER A 397 -12.95 4.07 -16.92
N LYS A 398 -14.12 4.52 -17.37
CA LYS A 398 -14.83 5.65 -16.73
C LYS A 398 -15.07 5.49 -15.21
N LYS A 399 -14.91 4.28 -14.67
CA LYS A 399 -15.00 4.00 -13.22
C LYS A 399 -13.66 4.17 -12.51
N ILE A 400 -12.52 3.95 -13.17
CA ILE A 400 -11.23 3.78 -12.50
C ILE A 400 -10.17 4.60 -13.21
N GLY A 401 -9.42 5.38 -12.44
CA GLY A 401 -8.31 6.16 -12.96
C GLY A 401 -7.21 5.26 -13.49
N ASN A 402 -6.54 5.68 -14.56
CA ASN A 402 -5.39 4.95 -15.11
C ASN A 402 -4.20 4.96 -14.14
N PHE A 403 -3.90 6.10 -13.52
CA PHE A 403 -2.94 6.23 -12.44
C PHE A 403 -3.23 7.47 -11.57
N GLU A 404 -2.68 7.48 -10.36
CA GLU A 404 -2.73 8.64 -9.46
C GLU A 404 -1.35 9.28 -9.34
N THR A 405 -1.32 10.62 -9.44
CA THR A 405 -0.18 11.45 -9.02
C THR A 405 -0.70 12.43 -7.99
N PHE A 406 -0.17 12.38 -6.77
CA PHE A 406 -0.62 13.25 -5.68
C PHE A 406 0.53 13.50 -4.71
N ASN A 407 0.62 14.70 -4.13
CA ASN A 407 1.69 15.09 -3.19
C ASN A 407 3.14 14.85 -3.69
N GLY A 408 3.37 14.97 -5.01
CA GLY A 408 4.68 14.73 -5.61
C GLY A 408 5.08 13.25 -5.77
N GLU A 409 4.17 12.32 -5.48
CA GLU A 409 4.38 10.88 -5.62
C GLU A 409 3.90 10.39 -7.00
N ASN A 410 4.54 9.35 -7.55
CA ASN A 410 4.18 8.70 -8.81
C ASN A 410 4.02 9.66 -10.00
N THR A 411 5.00 10.56 -10.17
CA THR A 411 5.00 11.59 -11.22
C THR A 411 5.15 11.06 -12.64
N LYS A 412 5.52 9.78 -12.80
CA LYS A 412 5.77 9.11 -14.08
C LYS A 412 4.88 7.90 -14.33
N GLY A 413 3.89 7.63 -13.47
CA GLY A 413 3.04 6.43 -13.54
C GLY A 413 2.07 6.36 -14.72
N TRP A 414 2.29 7.14 -15.79
CA TRP A 414 1.32 7.49 -16.84
C TRP A 414 0.53 6.32 -17.39
N PHE A 415 1.22 5.21 -17.65
CA PHE A 415 0.66 4.05 -18.35
C PHE A 415 0.43 2.84 -17.43
N THR A 416 0.52 3.02 -16.10
CA THR A 416 0.45 1.90 -15.13
C THR A 416 -0.92 1.22 -15.02
N GLY A 417 -1.96 1.80 -15.63
CA GLY A 417 -3.31 1.23 -15.77
C GLY A 417 -3.80 1.09 -17.21
N ASP A 418 -2.93 1.25 -18.22
CA ASP A 418 -3.31 1.29 -19.64
C ASP A 418 -3.35 -0.11 -20.28
N GLY A 419 -3.89 -1.07 -19.54
CA GLY A 419 -3.77 -2.50 -19.84
C GLY A 419 -2.40 -3.06 -19.45
N ALA A 420 -1.80 -2.51 -18.40
CA ALA A 420 -0.49 -2.91 -17.92
C ALA A 420 -0.50 -4.33 -17.35
N VAL A 421 0.50 -5.13 -17.73
CA VAL A 421 0.64 -6.54 -17.37
C VAL A 421 1.79 -6.71 -16.40
N TYR A 422 1.50 -7.31 -15.25
CA TYR A 422 2.44 -7.58 -14.18
C TYR A 422 2.66 -9.08 -14.06
N ILE A 423 3.91 -9.55 -14.08
CA ILE A 423 4.23 -10.98 -14.02
C ILE A 423 5.07 -11.24 -12.78
N TYR A 424 4.56 -12.11 -11.91
CA TYR A 424 5.23 -12.57 -10.71
C TYR A 424 5.56 -14.05 -10.86
N SER A 425 6.82 -14.44 -10.66
CA SER A 425 7.24 -15.83 -10.73
C SER A 425 8.12 -16.19 -9.54
N LYS A 426 9.29 -15.56 -9.41
CA LYS A 426 10.23 -15.82 -8.31
C LYS A 426 9.85 -15.04 -7.05
N GLY A 427 9.21 -13.89 -7.21
CA GLY A 427 8.86 -12.94 -6.15
C GLY A 427 9.74 -11.70 -6.17
N ASP A 428 10.91 -11.70 -6.81
CA ASP A 428 11.81 -10.54 -6.84
C ASP A 428 11.51 -9.53 -7.96
N GLU A 429 10.46 -9.76 -8.76
CA GLU A 429 10.23 -9.03 -10.01
C GLU A 429 10.08 -7.51 -9.83
N TYR A 430 9.45 -7.08 -8.74
CA TYR A 430 9.13 -5.67 -8.48
C TYR A 430 9.92 -5.06 -7.31
N ILE A 431 10.89 -5.79 -6.75
CA ILE A 431 11.84 -5.24 -5.78
C ILE A 431 12.76 -4.23 -6.50
N ASP A 432 12.66 -2.96 -6.11
CA ASP A 432 13.39 -1.81 -6.66
C ASP A 432 13.13 -1.54 -8.16
N TYR A 433 12.12 -2.16 -8.77
CA TYR A 433 11.79 -2.02 -10.19
C TYR A 433 11.50 -0.57 -10.58
N TRP A 434 10.64 0.10 -9.81
CA TRP A 434 10.15 1.45 -10.09
C TRP A 434 11.22 2.55 -9.99
N LYS A 435 12.38 2.24 -9.42
CA LYS A 435 13.50 3.18 -9.28
C LYS A 435 14.27 3.38 -10.59
N GLY A 436 14.20 2.43 -11.52
CA GLY A 436 15.01 2.45 -12.74
C GLY A 436 14.25 2.06 -14.03
N VAL A 437 12.99 1.65 -13.92
CA VAL A 437 12.18 1.33 -15.10
C VAL A 437 12.01 2.56 -15.99
N ASP A 438 12.05 2.32 -17.30
CA ASP A 438 11.63 3.30 -18.29
C ASP A 438 10.09 3.31 -18.36
N PHE A 439 9.49 4.32 -17.73
CA PHE A 439 8.03 4.46 -17.60
C PHE A 439 7.32 4.65 -18.95
N TYR A 440 8.03 4.94 -20.04
CA TYR A 440 7.44 4.93 -21.38
C TYR A 440 7.08 3.50 -21.83
N TYR A 441 7.80 2.49 -21.34
CA TYR A 441 7.64 1.10 -21.75
C TYR A 441 7.08 0.25 -20.62
N ILE A 442 5.85 0.53 -20.17
CA ILE A 442 5.15 -0.35 -19.23
C ILE A 442 4.64 -1.60 -19.98
N PRO A 443 4.88 -2.83 -19.48
CA PRO A 443 4.50 -4.04 -20.20
C PRO A 443 2.98 -4.11 -20.45
N GLY A 444 2.57 -4.50 -21.66
CA GLY A 444 1.16 -4.62 -22.07
C GLY A 444 0.53 -3.35 -22.64
N THR A 445 1.18 -2.19 -22.50
CA THR A 445 0.61 -0.91 -22.95
C THR A 445 0.88 -0.65 -24.43
N THR A 446 0.12 0.27 -25.02
CA THR A 446 0.30 0.68 -26.42
C THR A 446 0.07 2.16 -26.49
N GLU A 447 1.11 2.90 -26.86
CA GLU A 447 1.20 4.33 -26.65
C GLU A 447 1.74 5.07 -27.87
N ILE A 448 1.52 6.37 -27.87
CA ILE A 448 2.12 7.29 -28.84
C ILE A 448 3.48 7.74 -28.29
N LYS A 449 4.53 7.74 -29.11
CA LYS A 449 5.82 8.35 -28.77
C LYS A 449 5.64 9.86 -28.66
N MET A 450 5.65 10.36 -27.43
CA MET A 450 5.51 11.78 -27.13
C MET A 450 6.15 12.11 -25.78
N GLU A 451 6.39 13.40 -25.54
CA GLU A 451 6.85 13.88 -24.24
C GLU A 451 5.72 13.78 -23.21
N MET A 452 6.00 13.11 -22.09
CA MET A 452 5.04 12.86 -21.01
C MET A 452 5.40 13.60 -19.72
N GLU A 453 6.56 14.23 -19.65
CA GLU A 453 6.93 15.01 -18.47
C GLU A 453 5.88 16.10 -18.17
N ASN A 454 5.54 16.23 -16.88
CA ASN A 454 4.47 17.09 -16.35
C ASN A 454 3.03 16.69 -16.70
N ILE A 455 2.80 15.57 -17.41
CA ILE A 455 1.44 15.01 -17.52
C ILE A 455 1.06 14.43 -16.16
N LYS A 456 -0.03 14.97 -15.60
CA LYS A 456 -0.57 14.55 -14.31
C LYS A 456 -1.60 13.46 -14.51
N GLY A 457 -1.63 12.51 -13.58
CA GLY A 457 -2.67 11.48 -13.54
C GLY A 457 -4.00 12.02 -13.04
N VAL A 458 -4.87 11.10 -12.63
CA VAL A 458 -6.07 11.49 -11.90
C VAL A 458 -5.63 11.99 -10.53
N GLU A 459 -5.78 13.29 -10.29
CA GLU A 459 -5.63 13.90 -8.96
C GLU A 459 -6.95 13.73 -8.18
N SER A 460 -7.18 14.42 -7.07
CA SER A 460 -8.48 14.45 -6.37
C SER A 460 -9.61 15.13 -7.18
N SER A 461 -9.64 15.01 -8.51
CA SER A 461 -10.64 15.55 -9.43
C SER A 461 -11.00 14.54 -10.52
N VAL A 462 -12.25 14.60 -11.01
CA VAL A 462 -12.76 13.74 -12.09
C VAL A 462 -12.32 14.20 -13.49
N GLU A 463 -11.59 15.31 -13.61
CA GLU A 463 -11.27 15.95 -14.90
C GLU A 463 -10.40 15.08 -15.80
N ASN A 464 -9.49 14.30 -15.21
CA ASN A 464 -8.57 13.41 -15.93
C ASN A 464 -9.06 11.95 -15.99
N MET A 465 -10.34 11.70 -15.67
CA MET A 465 -10.86 10.34 -15.70
C MET A 465 -10.87 9.77 -17.13
N PRO A 466 -10.50 8.49 -17.30
CA PRO A 466 -10.56 7.85 -18.60
C PRO A 466 -11.95 7.86 -19.21
N LYS A 467 -12.00 7.96 -20.54
CA LYS A 467 -13.25 8.05 -21.30
C LYS A 467 -13.78 6.70 -21.77
N ASN A 468 -12.97 5.66 -21.67
CA ASN A 468 -13.33 4.36 -22.17
C ASN A 468 -14.41 3.69 -21.31
N SER A 469 -15.28 2.96 -21.99
CA SER A 469 -16.54 2.52 -21.41
C SER A 469 -16.45 1.17 -20.69
N VAL A 470 -15.53 0.29 -21.12
CA VAL A 470 -15.48 -1.12 -20.68
C VAL A 470 -14.05 -1.53 -20.38
N ALA A 471 -13.86 -2.04 -19.16
CA ALA A 471 -12.73 -2.86 -18.74
C ALA A 471 -13.27 -3.95 -17.81
N GLU A 472 -13.28 -5.19 -18.25
CA GLU A 472 -13.91 -6.30 -17.53
C GLU A 472 -13.17 -7.62 -17.75
N GLY A 473 -13.26 -8.50 -16.76
CA GLY A 473 -12.78 -9.86 -16.83
C GLY A 473 -13.86 -10.87 -16.41
N TYR A 474 -13.70 -12.08 -16.95
CA TYR A 474 -14.46 -13.26 -16.59
C TYR A 474 -13.47 -14.41 -16.43
N GLY A 475 -13.39 -14.97 -15.23
CA GLY A 475 -12.39 -15.96 -14.87
C GLY A 475 -12.95 -17.08 -14.02
N ASP A 476 -12.23 -18.20 -14.04
CA ASP A 476 -12.48 -19.37 -13.21
C ASP A 476 -11.17 -19.85 -12.56
N LYS A 477 -11.08 -21.13 -12.24
CA LYS A 477 -9.93 -21.71 -11.55
C LYS A 477 -8.62 -21.69 -12.36
N ASP A 478 -8.64 -21.98 -13.64
CA ASP A 478 -7.40 -22.21 -14.42
C ASP A 478 -7.37 -21.42 -15.74
N SER A 479 -8.43 -20.66 -16.02
CA SER A 479 -8.59 -19.91 -17.24
C SER A 479 -9.46 -18.68 -17.03
N GLY A 480 -9.33 -17.73 -17.95
CA GLY A 480 -10.17 -16.55 -17.94
C GLY A 480 -9.87 -15.66 -19.13
N VAL A 481 -10.75 -14.70 -19.35
CA VAL A 481 -10.62 -13.69 -20.37
C VAL A 481 -10.80 -12.31 -19.77
N ALA A 482 -10.09 -11.33 -20.29
CA ALA A 482 -10.31 -9.94 -19.97
C ALA A 482 -10.31 -9.09 -21.24
N TYR A 483 -11.04 -7.99 -21.20
CA TYR A 483 -11.20 -7.08 -22.32
C TYR A 483 -11.14 -5.64 -21.83
N MET A 484 -10.46 -4.79 -22.60
CA MET A 484 -10.42 -3.35 -22.43
C MET A 484 -10.71 -2.67 -23.76
N ASP A 485 -11.74 -1.84 -23.78
CA ASP A 485 -11.87 -0.80 -24.79
C ASP A 485 -10.86 0.28 -24.42
N PHE A 486 -9.76 0.42 -25.16
CA PHE A 486 -8.68 1.33 -24.78
C PHE A 486 -8.79 2.65 -25.54
N ILE A 487 -8.66 3.74 -24.79
CA ILE A 487 -8.48 5.09 -25.31
C ILE A 487 -7.36 5.69 -24.46
N ASN A 488 -6.29 6.15 -25.09
CA ASN A 488 -5.17 6.75 -24.36
C ASN A 488 -5.56 8.09 -23.72
N TRP A 489 -4.67 8.61 -22.88
CA TRP A 489 -4.93 9.81 -22.05
C TRP A 489 -5.41 11.06 -22.83
N ASN A 490 -4.98 11.26 -24.07
CA ASN A 490 -5.34 12.42 -24.89
C ASN A 490 -6.39 12.11 -25.99
N GLY A 491 -6.88 10.87 -26.06
CA GLY A 491 -7.90 10.44 -27.03
C GLY A 491 -7.41 10.30 -28.47
N LYS A 492 -6.09 10.32 -28.70
CA LYS A 492 -5.48 10.19 -30.04
C LYS A 492 -5.06 8.77 -30.41
N LEU A 493 -5.23 7.82 -29.51
CA LEU A 493 -4.98 6.40 -29.75
C LEU A 493 -6.12 5.61 -29.14
N SER A 494 -6.63 4.65 -29.90
CA SER A 494 -7.63 3.70 -29.43
C SER A 494 -7.37 2.30 -29.96
N SER A 495 -7.81 1.29 -29.21
CA SER A 495 -7.70 -0.11 -29.58
C SER A 495 -8.65 -0.99 -28.76
N LYS A 496 -8.74 -2.27 -29.10
CA LYS A 496 -9.45 -3.29 -28.33
C LYS A 496 -8.44 -4.32 -27.80
N LYS A 497 -8.12 -4.27 -26.51
CA LYS A 497 -7.15 -5.17 -25.87
C LYS A 497 -7.86 -6.39 -25.27
N ASN A 498 -7.40 -7.58 -25.60
CA ASN A 498 -7.96 -8.85 -25.15
C ASN A 498 -6.85 -9.70 -24.52
N TYR A 499 -7.18 -10.31 -23.38
CA TYR A 499 -6.26 -11.12 -22.61
C TYR A 499 -6.91 -12.48 -22.38
N ILE A 500 -6.19 -13.56 -22.66
CA ILE A 500 -6.65 -14.93 -22.40
C ILE A 500 -5.66 -15.57 -21.44
N PHE A 501 -6.09 -15.75 -20.20
CA PHE A 501 -5.33 -16.43 -19.16
C PHE A 501 -5.47 -17.93 -19.31
N LYS A 502 -4.36 -18.63 -19.18
CA LYS A 502 -4.31 -20.09 -19.26
C LYS A 502 -3.27 -20.64 -18.30
N LYS A 503 -3.34 -21.94 -18.03
CA LYS A 503 -2.48 -22.63 -17.07
C LYS A 503 -0.99 -22.28 -17.16
N THR A 504 -0.47 -22.03 -18.36
CA THR A 504 0.96 -21.77 -18.62
C THR A 504 1.32 -20.29 -18.77
N GLY A 505 0.36 -19.35 -18.71
CA GLY A 505 0.63 -17.93 -18.90
C GLY A 505 -0.55 -17.18 -19.50
N MET A 506 -0.30 -16.34 -20.49
CA MET A 506 -1.32 -15.44 -21.06
C MET A 506 -1.11 -15.24 -22.56
N VAL A 507 -2.20 -15.17 -23.32
CA VAL A 507 -2.22 -14.67 -24.70
C VAL A 507 -2.76 -13.25 -24.69
N TYR A 508 -2.08 -12.36 -25.42
CA TYR A 508 -2.45 -10.99 -25.66
C TYR A 508 -2.84 -10.80 -27.13
N LEU A 509 -4.00 -10.18 -27.36
CA LEU A 509 -4.48 -9.80 -28.68
C LEU A 509 -4.99 -8.36 -28.63
N GLU A 510 -4.48 -7.51 -29.51
CA GLU A 510 -4.95 -6.14 -29.63
C GLU A 510 -5.34 -5.85 -31.07
N ASN A 511 -6.60 -5.46 -31.25
CA ASN A 511 -7.20 -5.21 -32.55
C ASN A 511 -7.60 -3.74 -32.69
N TYR A 512 -7.84 -3.32 -33.93
CA TYR A 512 -8.33 -1.98 -34.27
C TYR A 512 -7.44 -0.83 -33.78
N ILE A 513 -6.14 -1.07 -33.63
CA ILE A 513 -5.20 -0.04 -33.18
C ILE A 513 -5.19 1.09 -34.20
N THR A 514 -5.67 2.25 -33.78
CA THR A 514 -5.78 3.45 -34.59
C THR A 514 -5.25 4.63 -33.80
N GLY A 515 -4.23 5.32 -34.32
CA GLY A 515 -3.55 6.39 -33.60
C GLY A 515 -3.10 7.57 -34.46
N GLU A 516 -2.85 8.71 -33.82
CA GLU A 516 -2.23 9.90 -34.43
C GLU A 516 -0.80 10.12 -33.87
N GLY A 517 0.21 9.85 -34.68
CA GLY A 517 1.63 9.92 -34.31
C GLY A 517 2.34 8.57 -34.47
N GLU A 518 3.57 8.48 -33.97
CA GLU A 518 4.32 7.23 -33.92
C GLU A 518 3.80 6.36 -32.78
N VAL A 519 3.31 5.16 -33.08
CA VAL A 519 2.73 4.25 -32.08
C VAL A 519 3.63 3.04 -31.87
N TYR A 520 3.73 2.59 -30.62
CA TYR A 520 4.43 1.37 -30.22
C TYR A 520 3.61 0.58 -29.20
N SER A 521 3.86 -0.72 -29.11
CA SER A 521 3.28 -1.61 -28.09
C SER A 521 4.40 -2.29 -27.31
N THR A 522 4.33 -2.21 -25.98
CA THR A 522 5.35 -2.78 -25.10
C THR A 522 4.97 -4.20 -24.73
N VAL A 523 5.87 -5.15 -25.00
CA VAL A 523 5.68 -6.58 -24.71
C VAL A 523 6.22 -6.92 -23.31
N ALA A 524 7.40 -6.41 -23.00
CA ALA A 524 8.07 -6.65 -21.72
C ALA A 524 8.97 -5.47 -21.35
N ASN A 525 9.13 -5.22 -20.06
CA ASN A 525 10.13 -4.33 -19.49
C ASN A 525 10.40 -4.78 -18.06
N MET A 526 11.57 -5.36 -17.82
CA MET A 526 11.90 -6.02 -16.55
C MET A 526 13.37 -5.92 -16.18
N ARG A 527 13.64 -6.01 -14.88
CA ARG A 527 14.99 -5.97 -14.33
C ARG A 527 15.73 -7.29 -14.62
N ILE A 528 16.95 -7.18 -15.17
CA ILE A 528 17.80 -8.32 -15.59
C ILE A 528 18.39 -9.07 -14.40
N SER A 529 18.60 -8.41 -13.25
CA SER A 529 19.08 -9.08 -12.02
C SER A 529 18.23 -10.29 -11.63
N ASN A 530 16.96 -10.30 -12.05
CA ASN A 530 15.98 -11.34 -11.75
C ASN A 530 16.11 -12.56 -12.71
N LEU A 531 16.95 -12.45 -13.76
CA LEU A 531 17.25 -13.52 -14.71
C LEU A 531 18.44 -14.36 -14.21
N LYS A 532 18.16 -15.52 -13.59
CA LYS A 532 19.21 -16.54 -13.34
C LYS A 532 19.84 -16.94 -14.69
N ASN A 533 21.16 -17.05 -14.73
CA ASN A 533 21.98 -17.51 -15.86
C ASN A 533 22.07 -16.62 -17.12
N LYS A 534 21.75 -15.31 -17.05
CA LYS A 534 22.06 -14.31 -18.11
C LYS A 534 21.60 -14.66 -19.54
N THR A 535 20.82 -15.71 -19.76
CA THR A 535 20.44 -16.16 -21.10
C THR A 535 19.15 -15.49 -21.52
N ILE A 536 19.32 -14.33 -22.14
CA ILE A 536 18.35 -13.78 -23.08
C ILE A 536 18.60 -14.48 -24.41
N SER A 537 17.58 -15.12 -24.98
CA SER A 537 17.70 -15.76 -26.29
C SER A 537 16.60 -15.35 -27.24
N ILE A 538 16.98 -15.16 -28.51
CA ILE A 538 16.12 -14.78 -29.63
C ILE A 538 16.14 -15.95 -30.61
N ASP A 539 15.00 -16.56 -30.88
CA ASP A 539 14.84 -17.75 -31.71
C ASP A 539 15.87 -18.87 -31.38
N GLY A 540 16.05 -19.12 -30.08
CA GLY A 540 16.97 -20.13 -29.54
C GLY A 540 18.45 -19.75 -29.55
N LYS A 541 18.82 -18.54 -30.01
CA LYS A 541 20.21 -18.05 -30.02
C LYS A 541 20.43 -17.00 -28.94
N PRO A 542 21.54 -17.01 -28.20
CA PRO A 542 21.85 -15.96 -27.21
C PRO A 542 21.90 -14.57 -27.86
N MET A 543 21.27 -13.58 -27.21
CA MET A 543 21.43 -12.17 -27.54
C MET A 543 22.88 -11.74 -27.23
N LYS A 544 23.54 -11.10 -28.20
CA LYS A 544 24.95 -10.68 -28.09
C LYS A 544 25.11 -9.17 -27.91
N ASP A 545 24.26 -8.41 -28.56
CA ASP A 545 24.28 -6.96 -28.54
C ASP A 545 23.31 -6.41 -27.50
N THR A 546 23.53 -5.18 -27.04
CA THR A 546 22.61 -4.51 -26.09
C THR A 546 21.34 -4.03 -26.77
N PHE A 547 21.34 -3.87 -28.09
CA PHE A 547 20.15 -3.53 -28.87
C PHE A 547 20.04 -4.45 -30.08
N VAL A 548 18.85 -5.03 -30.28
CA VAL A 548 18.54 -5.91 -31.41
C VAL A 548 17.17 -5.54 -31.97
N THR A 549 17.04 -5.50 -33.30
CA THR A 549 15.78 -5.23 -34.00
C THR A 549 15.59 -6.22 -35.14
N GLY A 550 14.36 -6.68 -35.37
CA GLY A 550 14.05 -7.63 -36.43
C GLY A 550 12.70 -8.33 -36.24
N GLU A 551 12.45 -9.31 -37.10
CA GLU A 551 11.27 -10.19 -37.00
C GLU A 551 11.68 -11.46 -36.25
N PHE A 552 11.06 -11.68 -35.09
CA PHE A 552 11.38 -12.81 -34.21
C PHE A 552 10.14 -13.64 -33.94
N LYS A 553 10.29 -14.95 -33.80
CA LYS A 553 9.18 -15.84 -33.45
C LYS A 553 9.11 -16.06 -31.95
N GLU A 554 10.26 -16.09 -31.29
CA GLU A 554 10.38 -16.40 -29.89
C GLU A 554 11.49 -15.58 -29.21
N ILE A 555 11.19 -15.00 -28.05
CA ILE A 555 12.18 -14.36 -27.17
C ILE A 555 12.05 -14.98 -25.79
N SER A 556 13.13 -15.51 -25.24
CA SER A 556 13.17 -16.05 -23.88
C SER A 556 13.95 -15.14 -22.94
N LEU A 557 13.31 -14.75 -21.84
CA LEU A 557 13.88 -14.00 -20.73
C LEU A 557 13.87 -14.90 -19.48
N GLY A 558 14.93 -15.72 -19.33
CA GLY A 558 15.00 -16.68 -18.23
C GLY A 558 13.89 -17.73 -18.32
N ASN A 559 12.91 -17.67 -17.43
CA ASN A 559 11.78 -18.60 -17.40
C ASN A 559 10.52 -18.06 -18.10
N LEU A 560 10.59 -16.89 -18.71
CA LEU A 560 9.52 -16.28 -19.49
C LEU A 560 9.81 -16.43 -20.97
N ILE A 561 8.88 -17.02 -21.72
CA ILE A 561 9.01 -17.23 -23.17
C ILE A 561 7.90 -16.43 -23.85
N TYR A 562 8.29 -15.43 -24.63
CA TYR A 562 7.40 -14.62 -25.45
C TYR A 562 7.35 -15.19 -26.86
N LYS A 563 6.15 -15.48 -27.38
CA LYS A 563 5.91 -15.95 -28.74
C LYS A 563 5.09 -14.94 -29.53
N PHE A 564 5.47 -14.71 -30.79
CA PHE A 564 4.81 -13.75 -31.67
C PHE A 564 4.08 -14.49 -32.80
N TYR A 565 2.81 -14.13 -33.02
CA TYR A 565 1.97 -14.82 -34.01
C TYR A 565 1.87 -14.11 -35.36
N LYS A 566 2.42 -12.90 -35.45
CA LYS A 566 2.55 -12.11 -36.67
C LYS A 566 4.01 -11.74 -36.89
N SER A 567 4.33 -11.47 -38.15
CA SER A 567 5.61 -10.85 -38.54
C SER A 567 5.55 -9.39 -38.13
N GLU A 568 6.35 -9.02 -37.14
CA GLU A 568 6.36 -7.71 -36.52
C GLU A 568 7.80 -7.22 -36.41
N LYS A 569 8.03 -5.92 -36.57
CA LYS A 569 9.34 -5.33 -36.26
C LYS A 569 9.46 -5.17 -34.74
N ILE A 570 10.14 -6.13 -34.12
CA ILE A 570 10.34 -6.19 -32.68
C ILE A 570 11.71 -5.61 -32.36
N ASN A 571 11.76 -4.78 -31.33
CA ASN A 571 12.99 -4.22 -30.79
C ASN A 571 13.21 -4.74 -29.37
N LEU A 572 14.46 -5.02 -29.04
CA LEU A 572 14.92 -5.41 -27.72
C LEU A 572 16.08 -4.51 -27.32
N GLU A 573 16.04 -3.98 -26.11
CA GLU A 573 17.10 -3.13 -25.58
C GLU A 573 17.43 -3.50 -24.12
N ILE A 574 18.71 -3.71 -23.85
CA ILE A 574 19.29 -3.77 -22.52
C ILE A 574 19.78 -2.37 -22.17
N TYR A 575 19.26 -1.81 -21.08
CA TYR A 575 19.57 -0.47 -20.63
C TYR A 575 19.78 -0.41 -19.10
N GLY A 576 20.22 0.74 -18.59
CA GLY A 576 20.49 0.95 -17.17
C GLY A 576 21.89 0.55 -16.72
N GLU A 577 22.20 0.87 -15.46
CA GLU A 577 23.50 0.61 -14.83
C GLU A 577 23.63 -0.85 -14.39
N GLU A 578 24.85 -1.34 -14.12
CA GLU A 578 25.11 -2.77 -13.86
C GLU A 578 24.27 -3.37 -12.72
N GLU A 579 24.07 -2.63 -11.63
CA GLU A 579 23.28 -3.07 -10.46
C GLU A 579 21.76 -2.98 -10.70
N ASN A 580 21.34 -2.22 -11.70
CA ASN A 580 19.95 -1.95 -12.07
C ASN A 580 19.76 -2.02 -13.59
N ARG A 581 20.22 -3.12 -14.21
CA ARG A 581 19.99 -3.34 -15.65
C ARG A 581 18.57 -3.80 -15.89
N PHE A 582 18.00 -3.32 -16.99
CA PHE A 582 16.68 -3.69 -17.48
C PHE A 582 16.78 -4.20 -18.90
N ILE A 583 15.80 -5.00 -19.30
CA ILE A 583 15.52 -5.34 -20.68
C ILE A 583 14.09 -4.94 -21.02
N LYS A 584 13.91 -4.21 -22.12
CA LYS A 584 12.61 -3.92 -22.70
C LYS A 584 12.47 -4.51 -24.10
N ILE A 585 11.26 -4.93 -24.43
CA ILE A 585 10.84 -5.49 -25.71
C ILE A 585 9.61 -4.73 -26.16
N TRP A 586 9.62 -4.18 -27.38
CA TRP A 586 8.47 -3.47 -27.94
C TRP A 586 8.35 -3.67 -29.44
N ILE A 587 7.15 -3.46 -29.95
CA ILE A 587 6.80 -3.51 -31.37
C ILE A 587 6.57 -2.08 -31.85
N ASP A 588 7.27 -1.64 -32.90
CA ASP A 588 6.96 -0.37 -33.57
C ASP A 588 5.79 -0.59 -34.54
N LEU A 589 4.67 0.13 -34.33
CA LEU A 589 3.47 0.03 -35.19
C LEU A 589 3.46 1.07 -36.32
N GLY A 590 4.49 1.93 -36.36
CA GLY A 590 4.66 2.97 -37.37
C GLY A 590 3.91 4.27 -37.06
N VAL A 591 3.82 5.13 -38.08
CA VAL A 591 3.16 6.44 -37.99
C VAL A 591 1.70 6.31 -38.42
N ASN A 592 0.79 6.83 -37.61
CA ASN A 592 -0.65 6.86 -37.87
C ASN A 592 -1.23 5.49 -38.25
N PRO A 593 -1.05 4.43 -37.44
CA PRO A 593 -1.63 3.13 -37.75
C PRO A 593 -3.16 3.25 -37.83
N ILE A 594 -3.77 2.46 -38.72
CA ILE A 594 -5.22 2.39 -38.90
C ILE A 594 -5.62 0.91 -38.85
N ASN A 595 -6.48 0.56 -37.90
CA ASN A 595 -6.96 -0.80 -37.69
C ASN A 595 -5.83 -1.86 -37.60
N TYR A 596 -4.68 -1.48 -37.04
CA TYR A 596 -3.56 -2.41 -36.87
C TYR A 596 -3.91 -3.50 -35.85
N THR A 597 -3.23 -4.64 -35.92
CA THR A 597 -3.49 -5.78 -35.04
C THR A 597 -2.20 -6.51 -34.72
N ILE A 598 -1.94 -6.70 -33.42
CA ILE A 598 -0.80 -7.47 -32.90
C ILE A 598 -1.30 -8.61 -32.01
N ALA A 599 -0.51 -9.68 -31.94
CA ALA A 599 -0.77 -10.81 -31.07
C ALA A 599 0.52 -11.46 -30.60
N TRP A 600 0.63 -11.67 -29.30
CA TRP A 600 1.75 -12.36 -28.67
C TRP A 600 1.28 -13.17 -27.46
N GLU A 601 2.09 -14.11 -27.03
CA GLU A 601 1.85 -14.94 -25.86
C GLU A 601 3.06 -14.88 -24.94
N VAL A 602 2.84 -14.87 -23.63
CA VAL A 602 3.86 -15.18 -22.63
C VAL A 602 3.58 -16.55 -22.00
N ILE A 603 4.59 -17.42 -22.04
CA ILE A 603 4.61 -18.72 -21.38
C ILE A 603 5.57 -18.62 -20.20
N ILE A 604 5.10 -18.97 -19.01
CA ILE A 604 5.88 -18.98 -17.78
C ILE A 604 6.27 -20.43 -17.51
N VAL A 605 7.54 -20.73 -17.75
CA VAL A 605 8.14 -22.02 -17.45
C VAL A 605 8.47 -22.04 -15.96
N VAL A 606 8.14 -23.14 -15.30
CA VAL A 606 8.32 -23.32 -13.86
C VAL A 606 9.46 -24.28 -13.60
#